data_AF-A0A8T6ZUA1-F1
#
_entry.id   AF-A0A8T6ZUA1-F1
#
_cell.length_a   1.000
_cell.length_b   1.000
_cell.length_c   1.000
_cell.angle_alpha   90.00
_cell.angle_beta   90.00
_cell.angle_gamma   90.00
#
_symmetry.space_group_name_H-M   'P 1'
#
loop_
_entity.id
_entity.type
_entity.pdbx_description
1 polymer ?
#
loop_
_entity_poly.entity_id
_entity_poly.type
_entity_poly.pdbx_seq_one_letter_code
_entity_poly.pdbx_strand_id
1 'polypeptide(L)' 'MGKGYLPLFVLTLIPPLWHRYMKHVLAEWDEKYASEGERKIAEKLNEEIGYNLVPSERRHDREYLIDDTQGILSA' A
#
# COMPACT_ATOMS: atom_id res chain seq x y z
N MET A 1 19.95 0.35 5.16
CA MET A 1 19.57 1.70 5.64
C MET A 1 18.15 1.63 6.16
N GLY A 2 17.86 2.24 7.31
CA GLY A 2 16.84 1.82 8.29
C GLY A 2 15.42 1.57 7.74
N LYS A 3 14.96 0.32 7.86
CA LYS A 3 13.55 -0.08 7.72
C LYS A 3 12.81 0.22 9.02
N GLY A 4 12.62 1.51 9.33
CA GLY A 4 11.97 1.94 10.57
C GLY A 4 10.61 2.59 10.29
N TYR A 5 9.72 2.54 11.28
CA TYR A 5 8.42 3.25 11.23
C TYR A 5 8.57 4.77 11.21
N LEU A 6 9.69 5.32 11.69
CA LEU A 6 9.90 6.77 11.74
C LEU A 6 9.93 7.42 10.33
N PRO A 7 10.68 6.91 9.33
CA PRO A 7 10.56 7.38 7.95
C PRO A 7 9.15 7.29 7.38
N LEU A 8 8.40 6.22 7.68
CA LEU A 8 7.02 6.07 7.23
C LEU A 8 6.10 7.11 7.90
N PHE A 9 6.30 7.36 9.19
CA PHE A 9 5.59 8.41 9.92
C PHE A 9 5.89 9.80 9.34
N VAL A 10 7.15 10.12 9.04
CA VAL A 10 7.50 11.39 8.38
C VAL A 10 6.83 11.50 7.00
N LEU A 11 6.69 10.38 6.28
CA LEU A 11 5.99 10.33 5.00
C LEU A 11 4.50 10.70 5.13
N THR A 12 3.83 10.28 6.22
CA THR A 12 2.42 10.59 6.44
C THR A 12 2.17 12.09 6.67
N LEU A 13 3.18 12.84 7.10
CA LEU A 13 3.10 14.28 7.32
C LEU A 13 3.07 15.09 6.00
N ILE A 14 3.30 14.46 4.85
CA ILE A 14 3.30 15.12 3.54
C ILE A 14 2.18 14.49 2.68
N PRO A 15 0.93 15.03 2.72
CA PRO A 15 -0.23 14.36 2.12
C PRO A 15 -0.08 14.00 0.63
N PRO A 16 0.44 14.86 -0.26
CA PRO A 16 0.60 14.49 -1.67
C PRO A 16 1.55 13.30 -1.88
N LEU A 17 2.59 13.20 -1.05
CA LEU A 17 3.59 12.14 -1.14
C LEU A 17 3.06 10.83 -0.52
N TRP A 18 2.35 10.94 0.61
CA TRP A 18 1.66 9.83 1.23
C TRP A 18 0.62 9.20 0.30
N HIS A 19 -0.24 10.01 -0.32
CA HIS A 19 -1.26 9.52 -1.26
C HIS A 19 -0.61 8.79 -2.43
N ARG A 20 0.47 9.33 -3.01
CA ARG A 20 1.21 8.66 -4.07
C ARG A 20 1.83 7.33 -3.62
N TYR A 21 2.32 7.24 -2.39
CA TYR A 21 2.86 6.00 -1.83
C TYR A 21 1.76 4.95 -1.59
N MET A 22 0.70 5.33 -0.85
CA MET A 22 -0.39 4.44 -0.47
C MET A 22 -1.19 3.95 -1.66
N LYS A 23 -1.31 4.74 -2.74
CA LYS A 23 -1.95 4.34 -3.99
C LYS A 23 -1.45 2.97 -4.47
N HIS A 24 -0.15 2.72 -4.40
CA HIS A 24 0.43 1.45 -4.83
C HIS A 24 0.23 0.32 -3.81
N VAL A 25 0.37 0.63 -2.51
CA VAL A 25 0.18 -0.35 -1.42
C VAL A 25 -1.25 -0.87 -1.39
N LEU A 26 -2.23 0.03 -1.58
CA LEU A 26 -3.65 -0.34 -1.61
C LEU A 26 -4.00 -1.16 -2.85
N ALA A 27 -3.43 -0.85 -4.02
CA ALA A 27 -3.65 -1.66 -5.21
C ALA A 27 -3.17 -3.11 -5.03
N GLU A 28 -2.03 -3.32 -4.37
CA GLU A 28 -1.54 -4.66 -4.03
C GLU A 28 -2.43 -5.35 -2.99
N TRP A 29 -2.92 -4.59 -2.01
CA TRP A 29 -3.87 -5.09 -1.01
C TRP A 29 -5.18 -5.58 -1.65
N ASP A 30 -5.74 -4.77 -2.55
CA ASP A 30 -6.97 -5.06 -3.27
C ASP A 30 -6.85 -6.32 -4.16
N GLU A 31 -5.66 -6.62 -4.66
CA GLU A 31 -5.37 -7.81 -5.48
C GLU A 31 -5.16 -9.07 -4.64
N LYS A 32 -4.35 -8.99 -3.57
CA LYS A 32 -3.84 -10.16 -2.85
C LYS A 32 -4.66 -10.54 -1.62
N TYR A 33 -5.30 -9.57 -0.98
CA TYR A 33 -5.85 -9.74 0.37
C TYR A 33 -7.31 -9.32 0.51
N ALA A 34 -7.79 -8.38 -0.30
CA ALA A 34 -9.17 -7.90 -0.19
C ALA A 34 -10.19 -8.99 -0.55
N SER A 35 -11.25 -9.06 0.24
CA SER A 35 -12.44 -9.85 -0.10
C SER A 35 -13.17 -9.24 -1.31
N GLU A 36 -14.06 -10.02 -1.93
CA GLU A 36 -14.85 -9.53 -3.07
C GLU A 36 -15.69 -8.29 -2.73
N GLY A 37 -16.23 -8.21 -1.50
CA GLY A 37 -17.00 -7.06 -1.03
C GLY A 37 -16.15 -5.80 -0.86
N GLU A 38 -14.96 -5.93 -0.27
CA GLU A 38 -14.01 -4.83 -0.09
C GLU A 38 -13.50 -4.31 -1.44
N ARG A 39 -13.20 -5.22 -2.38
CA ARG A 39 -12.74 -4.85 -3.72
C ARG A 39 -13.77 -4.00 -4.47
N LYS A 40 -15.07 -4.34 -4.38
CA LYS A 40 -16.15 -3.53 -4.99
C LYS A 40 -16.23 -2.11 -4.40
N ILE A 41 -15.98 -1.97 -3.10
CA ILE A 41 -15.94 -0.67 -2.44
C ILE A 41 -14.73 0.13 -2.91
N ALA A 42 -13.56 -0.52 -3.00
CA ALA A 42 -12.34 0.10 -3.51
C ALA A 42 -12.49 0.57 -4.96
N GLU A 43 -13.05 -0.27 -5.84
CA GLU A 43 -13.35 0.08 -7.24
C GLU A 43 -14.22 1.34 -7.33
N LYS A 44 -15.34 1.37 -6.61
CA LYS A 44 -16.24 2.54 -6.59
C LYS A 44 -15.53 3.80 -6.09
N LEU A 45 -14.78 3.70 -5.00
CA LEU A 45 -14.09 4.85 -4.42
C LEU A 45 -13.00 5.36 -5.36
N ASN A 46 -12.25 4.45 -5.99
CA ASN A 46 -11.20 4.80 -6.95
C ASN A 46 -11.77 5.53 -8.17
N GLU A 47 -12.96 5.14 -8.65
CA GLU A 47 -13.69 5.87 -9.69
C GLU A 47 -14.09 7.29 -9.25
N GLU A 48 -14.66 7.43 -8.05
CA GLU A 48 -15.11 8.73 -7.51
C GLU A 48 -13.95 9.74 -7.35
N ILE A 49 -12.78 9.29 -6.91
CA ILE A 49 -11.61 10.14 -6.66
C ILE A 49 -10.65 10.25 -7.86
N GLY A 50 -10.96 9.58 -8.97
CA GLY A 50 -10.12 9.58 -10.18
C GLY A 50 -8.80 8.82 -10.02
N TYR A 51 -8.74 7.84 -9.12
CA TYR A 51 -7.58 6.96 -8.98
C TYR A 51 -7.55 5.94 -10.11
N ASN A 52 -6.84 6.30 -11.19
CA ASN A 52 -6.45 5.33 -12.22
C ASN A 52 -5.34 4.45 -11.62
N LEU A 53 -5.73 3.37 -10.93
CA LEU A 53 -4.82 2.31 -10.49
C LEU A 53 -4.62 1.39 -11.68
N VAL A 54 -3.41 1.37 -12.25
CA VAL A 54 -3.04 0.40 -13.27
C VAL A 54 -2.28 -0.73 -12.57
N PRO A 55 -2.85 -1.95 -12.43
CA PRO A 55 -2.16 -3.06 -11.78
C PRO A 55 -0.81 -3.40 -12.45
N SER A 56 -0.63 -3.03 -13.73
CA SER A 56 0.57 -3.31 -14.51
C SER A 56 1.71 -2.30 -14.37
N GLU A 57 1.53 -1.13 -13.70
CA GLU A 57 2.63 -0.21 -13.39
C GLU A 57 3.47 -0.69 -12.18
N ARG A 58 3.73 -2.00 -12.18
CA ARG A 58 4.55 -2.70 -11.20
C ARG A 58 5.98 -2.19 -11.30
N ARG A 59 6.42 -1.46 -10.30
CA ARG A 59 7.84 -1.39 -9.96
C ARG A 59 8.26 -2.75 -9.40
N HIS A 60 8.63 -3.66 -10.31
CA HIS A 60 9.11 -5.02 -10.02
C HIS A 60 10.44 -5.06 -9.24
N ASP A 61 11.09 -3.91 -9.02
CA ASP A 61 12.37 -3.78 -8.33
C ASP A 61 12.25 -3.70 -6.80
N ARG A 62 11.04 -3.63 -6.26
CA ARG A 62 10.78 -3.52 -4.82
C ARG A 62 10.12 -4.78 -4.31
N GLU A 63 10.93 -5.78 -4.00
CA GLU A 63 10.56 -6.79 -3.02
C GLU A 63 10.22 -6.06 -1.71
N TYR A 64 8.93 -5.99 -1.39
CA TYR A 64 8.45 -5.28 -0.22
C TYR A 64 8.95 -6.03 1.03
N LEU A 65 9.69 -5.30 1.86
CA LEU A 65 10.34 -5.78 3.06
C LEU A 65 9.34 -5.84 4.22
N ILE A 66 8.29 -6.63 4.08
CA ILE A 66 7.52 -7.14 5.21
C ILE A 66 7.63 -8.66 5.15
N ASP A 67 8.82 -9.17 5.49
CA ASP A 67 8.97 -10.52 6.03
C ASP A 67 9.07 -10.38 7.55
N ASP A 68 7.98 -9.90 8.16
CA ASP A 68 7.90 -9.70 9.61
C ASP A 68 7.08 -10.80 10.29
N THR A 69 6.89 -11.94 9.60
CA THR A 69 6.31 -13.14 10.22
C THR A 69 7.20 -13.79 11.28
N GLN A 70 8.42 -13.28 11.52
CA GLN A 70 9.34 -13.85 12.51
C GLN A 70 9.82 -12.86 13.60
N GLY A 71 9.17 -11.70 13.76
CA GLY A 71 9.58 -10.67 14.74
C GLY A 71 8.55 -10.25 15.79
N ILE A 72 7.28 -10.65 15.65
CA ILE A 72 6.18 -10.13 16.51
C ILE A 72 5.64 -11.21 17.50
N LEU A 73 6.22 -12.42 17.51
CA LEU A 73 5.87 -13.50 18.47
C LEU A 73 6.99 -13.85 19.47
N SER A 74 7.94 -12.95 19.73
CA SER A 74 9.00 -13.18 20.72
C SER A 74 9.37 -11.94 21.55
N ALA A 75 8.38 -11.13 21.94
CA ALA A 75 8.52 -10.10 22.96
C ALA A 75 7.31 -10.14 23.90
#